data_AF-A0A535Z5Q1-F1
#
_entry.id   AF-A0A535Z5Q1-F1
#
_cell.length_a   1.000
_cell.length_b   1.000
_cell.length_c   1.000
_cell.angle_alpha   90.00
_cell.angle_beta   90.00
_cell.angle_gamma   90.00
#
_symmetry.space_group_name_H-M   'P 1'
#
loop_
_entity.id
_entity.type
_entity.pdbx_description
1 polymer ?
#
loop_
_entity_poly.entity_id
_entity_poly.type
_entity_poly.pdbx_seq_one_letter_code
_entity_poly.pdbx_strand_id
1 'polypeptide(L)'
;MASRCSLGGGVGRRVCPAYSAKVRPVLEPALVVDSREELVYLLGQACELEHGLLCEYLYAQFSLKRDVDEGVTPDQLARIRAWEQTIIDVTKQEMLHLALATNILTAIGAAPHFDRPNFPILCGWYPSDVEIALLPFGEGALRHFMFLERPEGMRLEDAEGFSVRDAIQPLRDDTNLTAGLEEWHTVGHLYRGIEAGLARLAERHGEADVFVGPREAQATTEVFEWPELTAVTDVASAALAIEVIVEQGEGARGDWVNSHFGKFVGILEDYLAVRSADPSFEAARPVIPAFLRRPPDVDDATLIDDPLTRRVVALFNAVYEVILQLQARYFVHHGETAGELETLAKTVKHLMNWVMRYLGPVVTSLPVGSAFPGQTTGPAFEMVRPAFFVLPHRDAAWKILRERLNRLGSVADELSHERSLAALGDMAHTMYGFAGDLDVHLKARVSG
;
A
#
# COMPACT_ATOMS: atom_id res chain seq x y z
N MET A 1 39.63 30.87 45.09
CA MET A 1 38.59 31.82 45.56
C MET A 1 37.77 32.20 44.33
N ALA A 2 36.77 31.41 43.95
CA ALA A 2 35.39 31.40 44.48
C ALA A 2 34.57 32.64 44.04
N SER A 3 33.76 32.47 43.00
CA SER A 3 32.31 32.82 42.94
C SER A 3 31.80 32.39 41.54
N ARG A 4 31.21 31.20 41.35
CA ARG A 4 29.77 30.87 41.48
C ARG A 4 28.82 32.02 41.09
N CYS A 5 28.15 31.84 39.95
CA CYS A 5 26.73 32.15 39.82
C CYS A 5 26.07 31.02 39.00
N SER A 6 25.00 30.49 39.56
CA SER A 6 24.25 29.31 39.14
C SER A 6 22.98 29.71 38.40
N LEU A 7 22.67 29.03 37.30
CA LEU A 7 21.29 28.81 36.86
C LEU A 7 21.18 27.35 36.41
N GLY A 8 20.45 26.55 37.21
CA GLY A 8 19.81 25.33 36.72
C GLY A 8 18.63 25.70 35.81
N GLY A 9 17.99 24.80 35.08
CA GLY A 9 18.08 23.35 35.00
C GLY A 9 16.89 22.88 34.14
N GLY A 10 16.98 21.65 33.62
CA GLY A 10 15.83 20.93 33.08
C GLY A 10 15.61 21.05 31.57
N VAL A 11 16.59 20.64 30.75
CA VAL A 11 16.26 20.10 29.42
C VAL A 11 15.91 18.62 29.64
N GLY A 12 14.66 18.28 29.38
CA GLY A 12 14.17 16.91 29.41
C GLY A 12 15.07 16.00 28.57
N ARG A 13 15.51 14.90 29.17
CA ARG A 13 16.17 13.81 28.44
C ARG A 13 15.22 13.38 27.32
N ARG A 14 15.60 13.64 26.06
CA ARG A 14 15.08 12.87 24.92
C ARG A 14 15.30 11.39 25.26
N VAL A 15 14.23 10.63 25.34
CA VAL A 15 14.31 9.18 25.36
C VAL A 15 14.47 8.75 23.90
N CYS A 16 15.62 9.07 23.30
CA CYS A 16 16.07 8.34 22.13
C CYS A 16 16.85 7.15 22.67
N PRO A 17 16.40 5.89 22.49
CA PRO A 17 17.36 4.80 22.46
C PRO A 17 18.37 5.20 21.39
N ALA A 18 19.66 5.11 21.71
CA ALA A 18 20.69 5.40 20.75
C ALA A 18 20.57 4.44 19.56
N TYR A 19 19.91 4.86 18.48
CA TYR A 19 20.11 4.33 17.13
C TYR A 19 21.53 4.71 16.72
N SER A 20 22.49 4.05 17.36
CA SER A 20 23.90 4.30 17.22
C SER A 20 24.34 3.82 15.85
N ALA A 21 24.85 4.74 15.03
CA ALA A 21 25.57 4.48 13.76
C ALA A 21 26.87 3.63 13.93
N LYS A 22 26.97 2.82 14.98
CA LYS A 22 28.07 1.88 15.29
C LYS A 22 27.60 0.43 15.46
N VAL A 23 26.43 0.07 14.93
CA VAL A 23 26.07 -1.34 14.75
C VAL A 23 26.78 -1.81 13.48
N ARG A 24 27.53 -2.91 13.53
CA ARG A 24 28.07 -3.53 12.31
C ARG A 24 26.87 -3.89 11.43
N PRO A 25 26.82 -3.45 10.15
CA PRO A 25 25.73 -3.81 9.28
C PRO A 25 25.64 -5.34 9.21
N VAL A 26 24.43 -5.87 9.32
CA VAL A 26 24.17 -7.24 8.85
C VAL A 26 24.40 -7.18 7.34
N LEU A 27 25.12 -8.15 6.79
CA LEU A 27 25.40 -8.19 5.36
C LEU A 27 24.33 -9.06 4.74
N GLU A 28 23.38 -8.45 4.04
CA GLU A 28 22.36 -9.17 3.28
C GLU A 28 23.00 -10.00 2.16
N PRO A 29 22.45 -11.20 1.87
CA PRO A 29 22.97 -12.05 0.80
C PRO A 29 22.70 -11.42 -0.57
N ALA A 30 23.63 -11.53 -1.52
CA ALA A 30 23.36 -11.04 -2.87
C ALA A 30 22.25 -11.88 -3.54
N LEU A 31 21.22 -11.21 -4.05
CA LEU A 31 20.16 -11.87 -4.82
C LEU A 31 20.70 -12.33 -6.18
N VAL A 32 20.27 -13.52 -6.62
CA VAL A 32 20.64 -14.09 -7.92
C VAL A 32 19.52 -13.81 -8.92
N VAL A 33 19.86 -13.07 -9.98
CA VAL A 33 18.95 -12.75 -11.09
C VAL A 33 19.71 -12.98 -12.38
N ASP A 34 19.49 -14.13 -12.99
CA ASP A 34 20.12 -14.63 -14.21
C ASP A 34 19.15 -14.71 -15.39
N SER A 35 17.84 -14.62 -15.16
CA SER A 35 16.82 -14.64 -16.21
C SER A 35 15.80 -13.49 -16.09
N ARG A 36 15.08 -13.25 -17.19
CA ARG A 36 13.93 -12.33 -17.17
C ARG A 36 12.81 -12.86 -16.28
N GLU A 37 12.60 -14.17 -16.23
CA GLU A 37 11.55 -14.76 -15.38
C GLU A 37 11.83 -14.50 -13.89
N GLU A 38 13.08 -14.60 -13.45
CA GLU A 38 13.49 -14.27 -12.07
C GLU A 38 13.30 -12.78 -11.77
N LEU A 39 13.66 -11.92 -12.72
CA LEU A 39 13.44 -10.48 -12.57
C LEU A 39 11.94 -10.14 -12.44
N VAL A 40 11.10 -10.76 -13.28
CA VAL A 40 9.63 -10.60 -13.20
C VAL A 40 9.09 -11.13 -11.88
N TYR A 41 9.62 -12.23 -11.38
CA TYR A 41 9.23 -12.80 -10.09
C TYR A 41 9.56 -11.86 -8.92
N LEU A 42 10.78 -11.31 -8.87
CA LEU A 42 11.17 -10.35 -7.82
C LEU A 42 10.38 -9.04 -7.92
N LEU A 43 10.16 -8.53 -9.14
CA LEU A 43 9.32 -7.35 -9.34
C LEU A 43 7.85 -7.61 -8.96
N GLY A 44 7.34 -8.83 -9.18
CA GLY A 44 6.03 -9.25 -8.69
C GLY A 44 5.96 -9.18 -7.16
N GLN A 45 6.95 -9.73 -6.46
CA GLN A 45 7.06 -9.60 -5.00
C GLN A 45 7.16 -8.14 -4.56
N ALA A 46 7.94 -7.31 -5.27
CA ALA A 46 8.05 -5.89 -4.97
C ALA A 46 6.70 -5.19 -5.11
N CYS A 47 5.96 -5.42 -6.20
CA CYS A 47 4.60 -4.89 -6.37
C CYS A 47 3.65 -5.35 -5.27
N GLU A 48 3.72 -6.62 -4.85
CA GLU A 48 2.90 -7.12 -3.75
C GLU A 48 3.26 -6.49 -2.40
N LEU A 49 4.55 -6.22 -2.17
CA LEU A 49 5.06 -5.56 -0.96
C LEU A 49 4.56 -4.10 -0.89
N GLU A 50 4.84 -3.27 -1.89
CA GLU A 50 4.39 -1.87 -1.95
C GLU A 50 2.86 -1.78 -1.82
N HIS A 51 2.13 -2.70 -2.47
CA HIS A 51 0.68 -2.76 -2.37
C HIS A 51 0.19 -3.22 -0.99
N GLY A 52 0.90 -4.16 -0.36
CA GLY A 52 0.62 -4.64 0.99
C GLY A 52 0.79 -3.54 2.03
N LEU A 53 1.95 -2.87 2.02
CA LEU A 53 2.29 -1.74 2.88
C LEU A 53 1.26 -0.61 2.72
N LEU A 54 0.92 -0.25 1.49
CA LEU A 54 -0.14 0.71 1.18
C LEU A 54 -1.46 0.38 1.91
N CYS A 55 -1.93 -0.86 1.82
CA CYS A 55 -3.18 -1.29 2.43
C CYS A 55 -3.12 -1.28 3.97
N GLU A 56 -1.98 -1.69 4.53
CA GLU A 56 -1.73 -1.67 5.98
C GLU A 56 -1.73 -0.24 6.54
N TYR A 57 -1.05 0.69 5.87
CA TYR A 57 -1.02 2.10 6.27
C TYR A 57 -2.41 2.75 6.17
N LEU A 58 -3.16 2.44 5.11
CA LEU A 58 -4.56 2.87 4.97
C LEU A 58 -5.45 2.31 6.09
N TYR A 59 -5.26 1.06 6.50
CA TYR A 59 -6.03 0.46 7.60
C TYR A 59 -5.82 1.23 8.91
N ALA A 60 -4.57 1.49 9.28
CA ALA A 60 -4.25 2.28 10.46
C ALA A 60 -4.80 3.71 10.32
N GLN A 61 -4.62 4.35 9.17
CA GLN A 61 -5.15 5.70 8.89
C GLN A 61 -6.68 5.78 9.04
N PHE A 62 -7.41 4.79 8.53
CA PHE A 62 -8.87 4.75 8.65
C PHE A 62 -9.34 4.53 10.09
N SER A 63 -8.56 3.83 10.91
CA SER A 63 -8.91 3.53 12.31
C SER A 63 -8.85 4.75 13.24
N LEU A 64 -8.17 5.84 12.85
CA LEU A 64 -8.03 7.05 13.66
C LEU A 64 -9.38 7.68 14.00
N LYS A 65 -9.51 8.17 15.25
CA LYS A 65 -10.64 9.00 15.68
C LYS A 65 -10.64 10.34 14.95
N ARG A 66 -11.83 10.86 14.67
CA ARG A 66 -12.05 12.00 13.76
C ARG A 66 -12.72 13.19 14.43
N ASP A 67 -13.37 12.97 15.57
CA ASP A 67 -14.10 13.98 16.31
C ASP A 67 -13.83 13.91 17.84
N VAL A 68 -14.01 15.04 18.53
CA VAL A 68 -13.90 15.12 20.00
C VAL A 68 -14.98 14.31 20.71
N ASP A 69 -16.12 14.09 20.04
CA ASP A 69 -17.20 13.21 20.51
C ASP A 69 -16.75 11.75 20.62
N GLU A 70 -15.61 11.38 20.02
CA GLU A 70 -14.97 10.05 20.16
C GLU A 70 -14.06 9.94 21.40
N GLY A 71 -14.18 10.89 22.34
CA GLY A 71 -13.50 10.84 23.64
C GLY A 71 -12.04 11.29 23.60
N VAL A 72 -11.72 12.25 22.72
CA VAL A 72 -10.39 12.91 22.66
C VAL A 72 -10.55 14.41 22.84
N THR A 73 -9.53 15.06 23.42
CA THR A 73 -9.52 16.52 23.55
C THR A 73 -9.26 17.19 22.19
N PRO A 74 -9.60 18.49 22.03
CA PRO A 74 -9.27 19.23 20.82
C PRO A 74 -7.76 19.19 20.45
N ASP A 75 -6.88 19.26 21.46
CA ASP A 75 -5.43 19.20 21.26
C ASP A 75 -4.97 17.80 20.82
N GLN A 76 -5.53 16.75 21.42
CA GLN A 76 -5.30 15.37 21.00
C GLN A 76 -5.81 15.13 19.58
N LEU A 77 -6.98 15.68 19.22
CA LEU A 77 -7.52 15.57 17.87
C LEU A 77 -6.64 16.29 16.84
N ALA A 78 -6.06 17.44 17.19
CA ALA A 78 -5.10 18.14 16.34
C ALA A 78 -3.84 17.29 16.08
N ARG A 79 -3.33 16.58 17.10
CA ARG A 79 -2.23 15.61 16.97
C ARG A 79 -2.60 14.46 16.03
N ILE A 80 -3.76 13.85 16.26
CA ILE A 80 -4.28 12.76 15.42
C ILE A 80 -4.37 13.18 13.96
N ARG A 81 -4.90 14.37 13.67
CA ARG A 81 -4.97 14.90 12.28
C ARG A 81 -3.59 15.14 11.67
N ALA A 82 -2.61 15.55 12.46
CA ALA A 82 -1.24 15.72 11.97
C ALA A 82 -0.61 14.36 11.62
N TRP A 83 -0.77 13.34 12.47
CA TRP A 83 -0.32 11.98 12.19
C TRP A 83 -1.04 11.38 10.98
N GLU A 84 -2.37 11.58 10.87
CA GLU A 84 -3.17 11.16 9.72
C GLU A 84 -2.60 11.74 8.42
N GLN A 85 -2.28 13.03 8.40
CA GLN A 85 -1.72 13.69 7.22
C GLN A 85 -0.37 13.08 6.82
N THR A 86 0.52 12.81 7.79
CA THR A 86 1.80 12.16 7.51
C THR A 86 1.61 10.75 6.94
N ILE A 87 0.69 9.95 7.48
CA ILE A 87 0.39 8.60 6.96
C ILE A 87 -0.20 8.67 5.55
N ILE A 88 -1.09 9.64 5.28
CA ILE A 88 -1.63 9.87 3.92
C ILE A 88 -0.52 10.21 2.93
N ASP A 89 0.48 10.97 3.35
CA ASP A 89 1.59 11.33 2.46
C ASP A 89 2.49 10.12 2.18
N VAL A 90 2.81 9.29 3.18
CA VAL A 90 3.49 7.99 3.00
C VAL A 90 2.68 7.06 2.07
N THR A 91 1.39 6.91 2.33
CA THR A 91 0.45 6.13 1.51
C THR A 91 0.46 6.56 0.02
N LYS A 92 0.59 7.85 -0.28
CA LYS A 92 0.70 8.32 -1.67
C LYS A 92 2.05 7.96 -2.29
N GLN A 93 3.12 7.93 -1.49
CA GLN A 93 4.44 7.49 -1.95
C GLN A 93 4.42 5.99 -2.26
N GLU A 94 3.78 5.16 -1.44
CA GLU A 94 3.56 3.73 -1.76
C GLU A 94 2.79 3.52 -3.08
N MET A 95 1.80 4.37 -3.38
CA MET A 95 1.12 4.34 -4.70
C MET A 95 2.07 4.70 -5.85
N LEU A 96 2.95 5.67 -5.64
CA LEU A 96 3.99 6.05 -6.59
C LEU A 96 5.00 4.90 -6.79
N HIS A 97 5.41 4.24 -5.71
CA HIS A 97 6.35 3.11 -5.77
C HIS A 97 5.76 1.93 -6.54
N LEU A 98 4.51 1.57 -6.27
CA LEU A 98 3.80 0.54 -7.03
C LEU A 98 3.70 0.90 -8.52
N ALA A 99 3.46 2.17 -8.85
CA ALA A 99 3.45 2.64 -10.23
C ALA A 99 4.84 2.56 -10.89
N LEU A 100 5.91 2.92 -10.18
CA LEU A 100 7.29 2.80 -10.66
C LEU A 100 7.71 1.34 -10.86
N ALA A 101 7.42 0.46 -9.91
CA ALA A 101 7.65 -0.98 -10.04
C ALA A 101 6.87 -1.57 -11.24
N THR A 102 5.63 -1.11 -11.44
CA THR A 102 4.82 -1.49 -12.60
C THR A 102 5.39 -0.94 -13.92
N ASN A 103 5.97 0.27 -13.92
CA ASN A 103 6.69 0.80 -15.08
C ASN A 103 7.92 -0.06 -15.41
N ILE A 104 8.68 -0.50 -14.41
CA ILE A 104 9.84 -1.40 -14.62
C ILE A 104 9.36 -2.73 -15.22
N LEU A 105 8.31 -3.35 -14.67
CA LEU A 105 7.68 -4.55 -15.24
C LEU A 105 7.29 -4.33 -16.70
N THR A 106 6.58 -3.24 -16.97
CA THR A 106 6.12 -2.88 -18.31
C THR A 106 7.31 -2.71 -19.25
N ALA A 107 8.36 -2.01 -18.83
CA ALA A 107 9.55 -1.73 -19.61
C ALA A 107 10.30 -3.02 -20.01
N ILE A 108 10.34 -4.02 -19.14
CA ILE A 108 10.91 -5.35 -19.47
C ILE A 108 9.90 -6.27 -20.19
N GLY A 109 8.79 -5.74 -20.68
CA GLY A 109 7.78 -6.50 -21.44
C GLY A 109 6.91 -7.43 -20.61
N ALA A 110 6.87 -7.26 -19.28
CA ALA A 110 6.00 -8.02 -18.39
C ALA A 110 4.64 -7.31 -18.20
N ALA A 111 3.63 -8.10 -17.84
CA ALA A 111 2.32 -7.56 -17.48
C ALA A 111 2.38 -6.85 -16.12
N PRO A 112 1.49 -5.87 -15.85
CA PRO A 112 1.38 -5.26 -14.54
C PRO A 112 0.95 -6.28 -13.49
N HIS A 113 1.48 -6.17 -12.27
CA HIS A 113 1.19 -7.08 -11.16
C HIS A 113 0.49 -6.35 -10.02
N PHE A 114 -0.84 -6.43 -9.99
CA PHE A 114 -1.68 -5.83 -8.93
C PHE A 114 -2.34 -6.88 -8.02
N ASP A 115 -2.19 -8.18 -8.35
CA ASP A 115 -2.66 -9.26 -7.49
C ASP A 115 -1.68 -9.48 -6.34
N ARG A 116 -2.19 -10.00 -5.22
CA ARG A 116 -1.45 -10.29 -3.99
C ARG A 116 -2.22 -11.32 -3.14
N PRO A 117 -1.59 -11.98 -2.17
CA PRO A 117 -2.31 -12.74 -1.15
C PRO A 117 -3.28 -11.84 -0.36
N ASN A 118 -4.39 -12.40 0.13
CA ASN A 118 -5.28 -11.69 1.05
C ASN A 118 -4.68 -11.62 2.46
N PHE A 119 -5.01 -10.57 3.21
CA PHE A 119 -4.48 -10.36 4.56
C PHE A 119 -5.01 -11.39 5.59
N PRO A 120 -4.23 -11.69 6.64
CA PRO A 120 -2.81 -11.36 6.79
C PRO A 120 -1.97 -12.08 5.74
N ILE A 121 -0.96 -11.40 5.20
CA ILE A 121 -0.07 -11.99 4.20
C ILE A 121 0.96 -12.82 4.96
N LEU A 122 0.71 -14.13 5.04
CA LEU A 122 1.56 -15.05 5.78
C LEU A 122 2.73 -15.52 4.91
N CYS A 123 3.91 -15.48 5.53
CA CYS A 123 5.29 -15.74 5.10
C CYS A 123 5.58 -16.84 4.06
N GLY A 124 4.66 -17.73 3.69
CA GLY A 124 4.98 -18.87 2.81
C GLY A 124 5.66 -18.50 1.48
N TRP A 125 5.42 -17.29 0.96
CA TRP A 125 5.98 -16.80 -0.31
C TRP A 125 6.93 -15.60 -0.17
N TYR A 126 7.12 -15.09 1.06
CA TYR A 126 8.01 -13.99 1.38
C TYR A 126 9.15 -14.47 2.30
N PRO A 127 10.21 -13.67 2.49
CA PRO A 127 11.19 -13.96 3.52
C PRO A 127 10.57 -14.13 4.92
N SER A 128 11.22 -14.93 5.77
CA SER A 128 10.68 -15.37 7.07
C SER A 128 10.36 -14.26 8.06
N ASP A 129 10.99 -13.11 7.87
CA ASP A 129 10.87 -11.92 8.70
C ASP A 129 9.95 -10.86 8.09
N VAL A 130 9.28 -11.15 6.96
CA VAL A 130 8.30 -10.24 6.34
C VAL A 130 6.88 -10.77 6.57
N GLU A 131 6.14 -10.12 7.46
CA GLU A 131 4.71 -10.33 7.68
C GLU A 131 4.02 -8.98 7.46
N ILE A 132 2.96 -8.95 6.63
CA ILE A 132 2.17 -7.74 6.39
C ILE A 132 0.78 -7.98 6.98
N ALA A 133 0.41 -7.16 7.97
CA ALA A 133 -0.77 -7.39 8.79
C ALA A 133 -1.58 -6.11 8.98
N LEU A 134 -2.90 -6.26 9.04
CA LEU A 134 -3.79 -5.13 9.27
C LEU A 134 -3.84 -4.80 10.76
N LEU A 135 -3.18 -3.71 11.15
CA LEU A 135 -3.16 -3.23 12.53
C LEU A 135 -3.86 -1.86 12.64
N PRO A 136 -4.77 -1.65 13.61
CA PRO A 136 -5.26 -0.30 13.90
C PRO A 136 -4.12 0.59 14.39
N PHE A 137 -4.25 1.90 14.21
CA PHE A 137 -3.22 2.85 14.60
C PHE A 137 -2.94 2.76 16.11
N GLY A 138 -1.65 2.66 16.46
CA GLY A 138 -1.17 2.60 17.83
C GLY A 138 0.31 2.25 17.86
N GLU A 139 0.86 2.05 19.06
CA GLU A 139 2.28 1.71 19.22
C GLU A 139 2.68 0.44 18.46
N GLY A 140 1.86 -0.61 18.51
CA GLY A 140 2.12 -1.86 17.78
C GLY A 140 2.25 -1.64 16.27
N ALA A 141 1.27 -0.96 15.66
CA ALA A 141 1.30 -0.63 14.23
C ALA A 141 2.52 0.23 13.87
N LEU A 142 2.81 1.29 14.62
CA LEU A 142 3.93 2.19 14.33
C LEU A 142 5.29 1.48 14.43
N ARG A 143 5.46 0.58 15.39
CA ARG A 143 6.68 -0.24 15.51
C ARG A 143 6.80 -1.23 14.36
N HIS A 144 5.69 -1.83 13.93
CA HIS A 144 5.67 -2.74 12.79
C HIS A 144 5.99 -2.01 11.48
N PHE A 145 5.42 -0.82 11.25
CA PHE A 145 5.74 0.01 10.09
C PHE A 145 7.22 0.39 10.08
N MET A 146 7.78 0.77 11.23
CA MET A 146 9.22 1.04 11.36
C MET A 146 10.08 -0.17 11.03
N PHE A 147 9.63 -1.38 11.38
CA PHE A 147 10.36 -2.60 11.07
C PHE A 147 10.35 -2.91 9.57
N LEU A 148 9.21 -2.73 8.90
CA LEU A 148 9.08 -2.94 7.45
C LEU A 148 9.86 -1.91 6.63
N GLU A 149 9.87 -0.64 7.06
CA GLU A 149 10.58 0.47 6.42
C GLU A 149 12.05 0.61 6.85
N ARG A 150 12.57 -0.32 7.66
CA ARG A 150 13.90 -0.19 8.24
C ARG A 150 14.97 -0.13 7.13
N PRO A 151 15.97 0.75 7.25
CA PRO A 151 17.08 0.77 6.30
C PRO A 151 17.81 -0.56 6.22
N GLU A 152 18.25 -0.93 5.00
CA GLU A 152 19.15 -2.06 4.75
C GLU A 152 20.34 -2.06 5.75
N GLY A 153 20.64 -3.24 6.29
CA GLY A 153 21.68 -3.46 7.31
C GLY A 153 21.30 -3.03 8.73
N MET A 154 20.13 -2.40 8.94
CA MET A 154 19.65 -2.00 10.27
C MET A 154 19.03 -3.19 11.01
N ARG A 155 19.54 -3.45 12.21
CA ARG A 155 18.90 -4.40 13.14
C ARG A 155 17.80 -3.69 13.91
N LEU A 156 16.56 -4.10 13.68
CA LEU A 156 15.38 -3.67 14.40
C LEU A 156 14.52 -4.90 14.72
N GLU A 157 14.00 -4.97 15.93
CA GLU A 157 13.00 -5.98 16.30
C GLU A 157 11.61 -5.46 15.94
N ASP A 158 10.75 -6.36 15.48
CA ASP A 158 9.36 -6.06 15.14
C ASP A 158 8.50 -5.84 16.40
N ALA A 159 7.25 -5.43 16.23
CA ALA A 159 6.28 -5.25 17.29
C ALA A 159 5.96 -6.57 18.02
N GLU A 160 5.55 -6.46 19.29
CA GLU A 160 5.15 -7.62 20.10
C GLU A 160 4.01 -8.39 19.41
N GLY A 161 4.17 -9.71 19.29
CA GLY A 161 3.22 -10.59 18.61
C GLY A 161 3.63 -10.98 17.19
N PHE A 162 4.61 -10.29 16.61
CA PHE A 162 5.25 -10.69 15.35
C PHE A 162 6.49 -11.55 15.65
N SER A 163 6.65 -12.63 14.90
CA SER A 163 7.76 -13.56 15.08
C SER A 163 8.14 -14.18 13.74
N VAL A 164 9.42 -14.48 13.56
CA VAL A 164 9.93 -15.21 12.39
C VAL A 164 9.14 -16.52 12.22
N ARG A 165 8.47 -16.67 11.08
CA ARG A 165 7.73 -17.89 10.73
C ARG A 165 8.58 -18.78 9.82
N ASP A 166 8.25 -20.06 9.76
CA ASP A 166 8.91 -21.00 8.86
C ASP A 166 8.67 -20.57 7.40
N ALA A 167 9.68 -19.97 6.77
CA ALA A 167 9.66 -19.68 5.34
C ALA A 167 9.87 -20.97 4.53
N ILE A 168 9.28 -21.01 3.33
CA ILE A 168 9.61 -22.04 2.35
C ILE A 168 11.08 -21.84 1.96
N GLN A 169 11.90 -22.88 2.14
CA GLN A 169 13.30 -22.80 1.70
C GLN A 169 13.36 -22.74 0.17
N PRO A 170 14.15 -21.81 -0.40
CA PRO A 170 14.44 -21.82 -1.82
C PRO A 170 14.94 -23.18 -2.29
N LEU A 171 14.43 -23.66 -3.42
CA LEU A 171 15.08 -24.74 -4.16
C LEU A 171 16.38 -24.19 -4.75
N ARG A 172 17.50 -24.36 -4.02
CA ARG A 172 18.85 -24.04 -4.49
C ARG A 172 19.40 -25.23 -5.28
N ASP A 173 18.93 -25.40 -6.52
CA ASP A 173 19.49 -26.33 -7.49
C ASP A 173 19.75 -25.59 -8.81
N ASP A 174 20.99 -25.66 -9.32
CA ASP A 174 21.45 -25.03 -10.57
C ASP A 174 20.70 -25.54 -11.83
N THR A 175 19.80 -26.52 -11.66
CA THR A 175 18.93 -27.05 -12.72
C THR A 175 17.54 -26.42 -12.78
N ASN A 176 17.23 -25.46 -11.89
CA ASN A 176 15.95 -24.76 -11.94
C ASN A 176 15.84 -23.88 -13.18
N LEU A 177 14.89 -24.23 -14.04
CA LEU A 177 14.53 -23.47 -15.25
C LEU A 177 13.44 -22.42 -14.99
N THR A 178 12.97 -22.33 -13.75
CA THR A 178 11.88 -21.43 -13.33
C THR A 178 12.37 -20.54 -12.21
N ALA A 179 11.87 -19.30 -12.16
CA ALA A 179 12.14 -18.39 -11.05
C ALA A 179 11.82 -19.04 -9.69
N GLY A 180 12.71 -18.83 -8.72
CA GLY A 180 12.63 -19.38 -7.38
C GLY A 180 12.62 -18.31 -6.30
N LEU A 181 12.34 -18.73 -5.07
CA LEU A 181 12.38 -17.88 -3.88
C LEU A 181 13.80 -17.32 -3.68
N GLU A 182 13.91 -16.03 -3.48
CA GLU A 182 15.17 -15.36 -3.10
C GLU A 182 15.06 -14.82 -1.67
N GLU A 183 16.17 -14.82 -0.95
CA GLU A 183 16.22 -14.43 0.45
C GLU A 183 16.57 -12.95 0.57
N TRP A 184 15.55 -12.09 0.64
CA TRP A 184 15.70 -10.66 0.94
C TRP A 184 15.17 -10.32 2.34
N HIS A 185 15.46 -9.12 2.87
CA HIS A 185 15.11 -8.78 4.26
C HIS A 185 14.58 -7.35 4.43
N THR A 186 14.86 -6.45 3.49
CA THR A 186 14.31 -5.08 3.48
C THR A 186 13.87 -4.72 2.06
N VAL A 187 13.07 -3.67 1.91
CA VAL A 187 12.63 -3.14 0.62
C VAL A 187 13.84 -2.76 -0.24
N GLY A 188 14.78 -2.03 0.34
CA GLY A 188 16.04 -1.63 -0.26
C GLY A 188 16.87 -2.81 -0.74
N HIS A 189 16.99 -3.86 0.08
CA HIS A 189 17.68 -5.07 -0.35
C HIS A 189 17.03 -5.71 -1.59
N LEU A 190 15.70 -5.86 -1.60
CA LEU A 190 14.96 -6.40 -2.75
C LEU A 190 15.22 -5.57 -4.03
N TYR A 191 15.06 -4.25 -3.95
CA TYR A 191 15.25 -3.38 -5.11
C TYR A 191 16.71 -3.29 -5.59
N ARG A 192 17.69 -3.38 -4.70
CA ARG A 192 19.11 -3.45 -5.08
C ARG A 192 19.43 -4.74 -5.82
N GLY A 193 18.81 -5.85 -5.46
CA GLY A 193 18.89 -7.10 -6.21
C GLY A 193 18.27 -6.97 -7.61
N ILE A 194 17.11 -6.33 -7.72
CA ILE A 194 16.44 -6.04 -9.00
C ILE A 194 17.32 -5.16 -9.90
N GLU A 195 17.90 -4.09 -9.36
CA GLU A 195 18.81 -3.18 -10.08
C GLU A 195 20.04 -3.93 -10.63
N ALA A 196 20.66 -4.76 -9.79
CA ALA A 196 21.80 -5.59 -10.20
C ALA A 196 21.42 -6.62 -11.28
N GLY A 197 20.23 -7.22 -11.18
CA GLY A 197 19.68 -8.13 -12.17
C GLY A 197 19.45 -7.46 -13.53
N LEU A 198 18.84 -6.28 -13.54
CA LEU A 198 18.65 -5.46 -14.74
C LEU A 198 19.97 -5.16 -15.44
N ALA A 199 20.98 -4.69 -14.69
CA ALA A 199 22.31 -4.39 -15.23
C ALA A 199 22.98 -5.63 -15.83
N ARG A 200 22.88 -6.79 -15.15
CA ARG A 200 23.45 -8.05 -15.63
C ARG A 200 22.78 -8.54 -16.91
N LEU A 201 21.45 -8.48 -16.98
CA LEU A 201 20.72 -8.87 -18.19
C LEU A 201 21.03 -7.92 -19.35
N ALA A 202 21.16 -6.62 -19.09
CA ALA A 202 21.54 -5.63 -20.09
C ALA A 202 22.97 -5.85 -20.59
N GLU A 203 23.91 -6.22 -19.74
CA GLU A 203 25.27 -6.61 -20.15
C GLU A 203 25.26 -7.86 -21.05
N ARG A 204 24.43 -8.85 -20.71
CA ARG A 204 24.35 -10.14 -21.42
C ARG A 204 23.63 -10.05 -22.77
N HIS A 205 22.53 -9.30 -22.83
CA HIS A 205 21.60 -9.28 -23.97
C HIS A 205 21.58 -7.94 -24.71
N GLY A 206 22.09 -6.86 -24.10
CA GLY A 206 21.92 -5.49 -24.58
C GLY A 206 20.60 -4.88 -24.09
N GLU A 207 20.62 -3.57 -23.80
CA GLU A 207 19.45 -2.87 -23.26
C GLU A 207 18.23 -2.96 -24.18
N ALA A 208 18.40 -2.87 -25.50
CA ALA A 208 17.29 -2.94 -26.45
C ALA A 208 16.53 -4.29 -26.40
N ASP A 209 17.21 -5.38 -26.05
CA ASP A 209 16.60 -6.71 -25.91
C ASP A 209 16.06 -6.94 -24.49
N VAL A 210 16.45 -6.13 -23.50
CA VAL A 210 15.90 -6.16 -22.14
C VAL A 210 14.66 -5.27 -22.03
N PHE A 211 14.75 -4.02 -22.47
CA PHE A 211 13.70 -3.01 -22.36
C PHE A 211 12.79 -3.01 -23.60
N VAL A 212 12.02 -4.09 -23.75
CA VAL A 212 11.18 -4.36 -24.93
C VAL A 212 9.75 -3.84 -24.80
N GLY A 213 9.40 -3.28 -23.65
CA GLY A 213 8.08 -2.76 -23.34
C GLY A 213 7.75 -1.44 -24.03
N PRO A 214 6.49 -1.21 -24.42
CA PRO A 214 6.07 0.07 -24.99
C PRO A 214 6.12 1.19 -23.93
N ARG A 215 6.83 2.28 -24.24
CA ARG A 215 6.94 3.47 -23.36
C ARG A 215 5.57 4.08 -23.08
N GLU A 216 4.70 4.08 -24.07
CA GLU A 216 3.34 4.63 -24.00
C GLU A 216 2.43 3.85 -23.06
N ALA A 217 2.74 2.59 -22.72
CA ALA A 217 1.98 1.78 -21.77
C ALA A 217 2.33 2.06 -20.31
N GLN A 218 3.31 2.92 -20.05
CA GLN A 218 3.77 3.27 -18.72
C GLN A 218 3.01 4.46 -18.15
N ALA A 219 2.86 4.48 -16.83
CA ALA A 219 2.31 5.61 -16.11
C ALA A 219 3.39 6.71 -16.00
N THR A 220 3.03 7.96 -16.27
CA THR A 220 3.99 9.08 -16.22
C THR A 220 3.41 10.31 -15.54
N THR A 221 4.28 11.26 -15.20
CA THR A 221 3.93 12.56 -14.64
C THR A 221 2.89 13.33 -15.47
N GLU A 222 2.80 13.09 -16.78
CA GLU A 222 1.84 13.78 -17.66
C GLU A 222 0.38 13.46 -17.27
N VAL A 223 0.15 12.25 -16.75
CA VAL A 223 -1.18 11.76 -16.36
C VAL A 223 -1.35 11.77 -14.84
N PHE A 224 -0.30 11.36 -14.12
CA PHE A 224 -0.38 11.17 -12.67
C PHE A 224 0.09 12.37 -11.84
N GLU A 225 0.79 13.34 -12.44
CA GLU A 225 1.22 14.60 -11.81
C GLU A 225 2.25 14.42 -10.68
N TRP A 226 2.85 13.23 -10.56
CA TRP A 226 4.03 12.99 -9.72
C TRP A 226 5.31 13.26 -10.52
N PRO A 227 6.14 14.25 -10.17
CA PRO A 227 7.37 14.58 -10.88
C PRO A 227 8.35 13.40 -11.02
N GLU A 228 8.37 12.53 -10.02
CA GLU A 228 9.24 11.36 -9.94
C GLU A 228 8.75 10.20 -10.81
N LEU A 229 7.48 10.20 -11.23
CA LEU A 229 6.91 9.15 -12.07
C LEU A 229 7.32 9.34 -13.53
N THR A 230 8.52 8.87 -13.87
CA THR A 230 9.05 8.88 -15.24
C THR A 230 8.97 7.51 -15.89
N ALA A 231 8.95 7.49 -17.22
CA ALA A 231 9.03 6.24 -17.97
C ALA A 231 10.44 5.62 -17.85
N VAL A 232 10.47 4.30 -17.68
CA VAL A 232 11.67 3.46 -17.64
C VAL A 232 11.90 2.90 -19.04
N THR A 233 13.06 3.17 -19.62
CA THR A 233 13.42 2.77 -21.00
C THR A 233 14.78 2.12 -21.14
N ASP A 234 15.58 2.13 -20.08
CA ASP A 234 16.96 1.64 -20.05
C ASP A 234 17.39 1.37 -18.58
N VAL A 235 18.62 0.87 -18.38
CA VAL A 235 19.13 0.59 -17.03
C VAL A 235 19.22 1.86 -16.20
N ALA A 236 19.59 2.98 -16.81
CA ALA A 236 19.77 4.25 -16.10
C ALA A 236 18.44 4.78 -15.53
N SER A 237 17.39 4.81 -16.33
CA SER A 237 16.04 5.21 -15.91
C SER A 237 15.42 4.21 -14.93
N ALA A 238 15.71 2.92 -15.05
CA ALA A 238 15.29 1.92 -14.06
C ALA A 238 15.98 2.15 -12.70
N ALA A 239 17.29 2.44 -12.71
CA ALA A 239 18.05 2.74 -11.50
C ALA A 239 17.52 4.00 -10.81
N LEU A 240 17.16 5.05 -11.56
CA LEU A 240 16.54 6.26 -11.01
C LEU A 240 15.16 5.96 -10.37
N ALA A 241 14.33 5.14 -11.01
CA ALA A 241 13.04 4.72 -10.44
C ALA A 241 13.24 3.96 -9.12
N ILE A 242 14.22 3.06 -9.08
CA ILE A 242 14.58 2.29 -7.88
C ILE A 242 15.12 3.21 -6.77
N GLU A 243 15.99 4.17 -7.12
CA GLU A 243 16.55 5.15 -6.17
C GLU A 243 15.43 5.95 -5.50
N VAL A 244 14.42 6.40 -6.26
CA VAL A 244 13.24 7.09 -5.70
C VAL A 244 12.52 6.23 -4.66
N ILE A 245 12.25 4.96 -4.97
CA ILE A 245 11.54 4.04 -4.06
C ILE A 245 12.33 3.86 -2.76
N VAL A 246 13.62 3.55 -2.88
CA VAL A 246 14.49 3.28 -1.72
C VAL A 246 14.72 4.53 -0.88
N GLU A 247 14.95 5.69 -1.50
CA GLU A 247 15.16 6.95 -0.78
C GLU A 247 13.91 7.42 -0.04
N GLN A 248 12.72 7.21 -0.62
CA GLN A 248 11.47 7.61 0.04
C GLN A 248 11.08 6.65 1.16
N GLY A 249 11.25 5.33 0.99
CA GLY A 249 10.98 4.33 2.04
C GLY A 249 12.00 4.36 3.17
N GLU A 250 13.24 3.98 2.86
CA GLU A 250 14.31 3.73 3.83
C GLU A 250 15.21 4.95 4.06
N GLY A 251 15.31 5.85 3.08
CA GLY A 251 16.22 6.99 3.11
C GLY A 251 17.56 6.73 2.43
N ALA A 252 18.21 7.79 1.95
CA ALA A 252 19.58 7.69 1.47
C ALA A 252 20.51 7.27 2.63
N ARG A 253 21.62 6.56 2.34
CA ARG A 253 22.55 6.00 3.36
C ARG A 253 22.95 7.01 4.46
N GLY A 254 22.18 7.03 5.55
CA GLY A 254 22.39 7.89 6.72
C GLY A 254 21.49 9.14 6.84
N ASP A 255 20.60 9.41 5.89
CA ASP A 255 19.61 10.49 5.93
C ASP A 255 18.17 9.96 5.80
N TRP A 256 17.74 9.21 6.82
CA TRP A 256 16.42 8.57 6.91
C TRP A 256 15.35 9.47 7.53
N VAL A 257 15.69 10.70 7.96
CA VAL A 257 14.77 11.54 8.75
C VAL A 257 13.50 11.89 7.97
N ASN A 258 13.63 12.08 6.66
CA ASN A 258 12.50 12.42 5.78
C ASN A 258 11.90 11.21 5.05
N SER A 259 12.45 10.01 5.26
CA SER A 259 11.92 8.76 4.68
C SER A 259 10.71 8.26 5.46
N HIS A 260 10.05 7.20 4.97
CA HIS A 260 8.92 6.57 5.67
C HIS A 260 9.33 6.13 7.07
N PHE A 261 10.49 5.48 7.19
CA PHE A 261 11.07 5.11 8.49
C PHE A 261 11.15 6.31 9.45
N GLY A 262 11.75 7.42 9.02
CA GLY A 262 11.90 8.61 9.86
C GLY A 262 10.58 9.27 10.23
N LYS A 263 9.62 9.30 9.30
CA LYS A 263 8.26 9.77 9.55
C LYS A 263 7.56 8.93 10.62
N PHE A 264 7.65 7.60 10.54
CA PHE A 264 7.06 6.71 11.54
C PHE A 264 7.74 6.81 12.91
N VAL A 265 9.07 6.97 12.95
CA VAL A 265 9.81 7.30 14.19
C VAL A 265 9.25 8.59 14.80
N GLY A 266 9.09 9.65 14.01
CA GLY A 266 8.55 10.92 14.48
C GLY A 266 7.13 10.83 15.04
N ILE A 267 6.25 10.07 14.36
CA ILE A 267 4.89 9.81 14.85
C ILE A 267 4.94 9.01 16.16
N LEU A 268 5.75 7.96 16.24
CA LEU A 268 5.86 7.13 17.45
C LEU A 268 6.36 7.93 18.64
N GLU A 269 7.40 8.75 18.48
CA GLU A 269 7.91 9.61 19.56
C GLU A 269 6.82 10.56 20.08
N ASP A 270 6.06 11.19 19.18
CA ASP A 270 4.99 12.11 19.57
C ASP A 270 3.80 11.38 20.22
N TYR A 271 3.38 10.23 19.65
CA TYR A 271 2.33 9.38 20.21
C TYR A 271 2.67 8.93 21.63
N LEU A 272 3.91 8.46 21.87
CA LEU A 272 4.37 8.05 23.20
C LEU A 272 4.43 9.23 24.18
N ALA A 273 4.76 10.43 23.72
CA ALA A 273 4.73 11.63 24.55
C ALA A 273 3.30 11.99 24.98
N VAL A 274 2.31 11.90 24.08
CA VAL A 274 0.89 12.11 24.41
C VAL A 274 0.40 11.04 25.39
N ARG A 275 0.71 9.76 25.15
CA ARG A 275 0.39 8.64 26.05
C ARG A 275 1.03 8.76 27.42
N SER A 276 2.26 9.27 27.51
CA SER A 276 2.91 9.52 28.79
C SER A 276 2.23 10.62 29.60
N ALA A 277 1.63 11.61 28.93
CA ALA A 277 0.88 12.67 29.59
C ALA A 277 -0.54 12.24 29.98
N ASP A 278 -1.17 11.38 29.16
CA ASP A 278 -2.48 10.80 29.39
C ASP A 278 -2.47 9.29 29.05
N PRO A 279 -2.28 8.42 30.06
CA PRO A 279 -2.26 6.96 29.86
C PRO A 279 -3.60 6.36 29.39
N SER A 280 -4.70 7.14 29.41
CA SER A 280 -6.01 6.71 28.91
C SER A 280 -6.26 7.11 27.46
N PHE A 281 -5.34 7.88 26.86
CA PHE A 281 -5.46 8.35 25.49
C PHE A 281 -5.39 7.20 24.49
N GLU A 282 -6.42 7.08 23.66
CA GLU A 282 -6.44 6.18 22.51
C GLU A 282 -6.74 7.00 21.24
N ALA A 283 -5.81 6.94 20.29
CA ALA A 283 -5.89 7.65 19.02
C ALA A 283 -6.81 6.98 18.00
N ALA A 284 -6.92 5.66 18.07
CA ALA A 284 -7.78 4.86 17.20
C ALA A 284 -9.11 4.51 17.86
N ARG A 285 -10.11 4.22 17.02
CA ARG A 285 -11.33 3.51 17.37
C ARG A 285 -10.99 2.07 17.81
N PRO A 286 -11.88 1.35 18.52
CA PRO A 286 -11.68 -0.04 18.91
C PRO A 286 -11.86 -0.99 17.71
N VAL A 287 -11.04 -0.79 16.68
CA VAL A 287 -11.06 -1.56 15.44
C VAL A 287 -10.28 -2.85 15.64
N ILE A 288 -10.88 -3.98 15.26
CA ILE A 288 -10.18 -5.26 15.16
C ILE A 288 -10.20 -5.77 13.71
N PRO A 289 -9.20 -6.55 13.28
CA PRO A 289 -9.23 -7.27 12.01
C PRO A 289 -10.39 -8.27 12.00
N ALA A 290 -11.34 -8.07 11.09
CA ALA A 290 -12.44 -8.99 10.86
C ALA A 290 -12.74 -9.13 9.36
N PHE A 291 -13.24 -10.30 8.97
CA PHE A 291 -13.32 -10.71 7.57
C PHE A 291 -14.76 -11.07 7.16
N LEU A 292 -15.07 -10.91 5.87
CA LEU A 292 -16.36 -11.38 5.33
C LEU A 292 -16.43 -12.91 5.23
N ARG A 293 -15.26 -13.53 5.05
CA ARG A 293 -15.01 -14.96 4.85
C ARG A 293 -13.71 -15.33 5.56
N ARG A 294 -13.61 -16.57 6.03
CA ARG A 294 -12.40 -17.06 6.69
C ARG A 294 -11.24 -17.08 5.67
N PRO A 295 -10.11 -16.38 5.93
CA PRO A 295 -8.90 -16.53 5.14
C PRO A 295 -8.40 -17.98 5.20
N PRO A 296 -7.88 -18.55 4.09
CA PRO A 296 -7.44 -19.95 4.06
C PRO A 296 -6.37 -20.29 5.11
N ASP A 297 -5.45 -19.35 5.35
CA ASP A 297 -4.25 -19.56 6.16
C ASP A 297 -4.39 -19.05 7.60
N VAL A 298 -5.62 -18.69 8.02
CA VAL A 298 -5.90 -18.22 9.38
C VAL A 298 -6.85 -19.18 10.10
N ASP A 299 -6.36 -19.78 11.18
CA ASP A 299 -7.11 -20.75 11.97
C ASP A 299 -8.29 -20.11 12.73
N ASP A 300 -8.02 -19.02 13.45
CA ASP A 300 -8.98 -18.34 14.31
C ASP A 300 -9.36 -16.95 13.77
N ALA A 301 -9.92 -16.91 12.56
CA ALA A 301 -10.31 -15.66 11.93
C ALA A 301 -11.60 -15.08 12.53
N THR A 302 -11.57 -13.80 12.92
CA THR A 302 -12.79 -13.07 13.32
C THR A 302 -13.64 -12.77 12.11
N LEU A 303 -14.92 -13.18 12.12
CA LEU A 303 -15.85 -12.91 11.03
C LEU A 303 -16.81 -11.76 11.40
N ILE A 304 -17.11 -10.92 10.41
CA ILE A 304 -18.13 -9.87 10.54
C ILE A 304 -19.51 -10.55 10.53
N ASP A 305 -20.24 -10.47 11.64
CA ASP A 305 -21.58 -11.05 11.78
C ASP A 305 -22.71 -10.02 11.58
N ASP A 306 -22.42 -8.73 11.76
CA ASP A 306 -23.41 -7.66 11.61
C ASP A 306 -23.85 -7.52 10.13
N PRO A 307 -25.16 -7.69 9.80
CA PRO A 307 -25.62 -7.72 8.42
C PRO A 307 -25.36 -6.43 7.63
N LEU A 308 -25.47 -5.26 8.28
CA LEU A 308 -25.25 -3.99 7.62
C LEU A 308 -23.75 -3.79 7.33
N THR A 309 -22.91 -4.07 8.32
CA THR A 309 -21.45 -4.00 8.22
C THR A 309 -20.93 -4.90 7.11
N ARG A 310 -21.45 -6.13 6.98
CA ARG A 310 -21.10 -7.03 5.87
C ARG A 310 -21.36 -6.40 4.50
N ARG A 311 -22.48 -5.69 4.32
CA ARG A 311 -22.82 -5.03 3.05
C ARG A 311 -21.88 -3.86 2.75
N VAL A 312 -21.55 -3.05 3.76
CA VAL A 312 -20.66 -1.89 3.60
C VAL A 312 -19.22 -2.35 3.32
N VAL A 313 -18.72 -3.37 4.02
CA VAL A 313 -17.39 -3.96 3.76
C VAL A 313 -17.35 -4.63 2.38
N ALA A 314 -18.43 -5.30 1.95
CA ALA A 314 -18.50 -5.84 0.59
C ALA A 314 -18.45 -4.74 -0.47
N LEU A 315 -19.12 -3.60 -0.25
CA LEU A 315 -19.00 -2.43 -1.12
C LEU A 315 -17.55 -1.91 -1.15
N PHE A 316 -16.90 -1.76 0.00
CA PHE A 316 -15.49 -1.33 0.07
C PHE A 316 -14.58 -2.23 -0.76
N ASN A 317 -14.62 -3.55 -0.53
CA ASN A 317 -13.78 -4.51 -1.26
C ASN A 317 -14.07 -4.45 -2.76
N ALA A 318 -15.33 -4.30 -3.15
CA ALA A 318 -15.74 -4.25 -4.55
C ALA A 318 -15.33 -2.93 -5.25
N VAL A 319 -15.27 -1.81 -4.54
CA VAL A 319 -14.71 -0.53 -5.04
C VAL A 319 -13.20 -0.65 -5.21
N TYR A 320 -12.51 -1.21 -4.21
CA TYR A 320 -11.08 -1.49 -4.26
C TYR A 320 -10.70 -2.38 -5.45
N GLU A 321 -11.42 -3.48 -5.69
CA GLU A 321 -11.21 -4.34 -6.86
C GLU A 321 -11.35 -3.57 -8.19
N VAL A 322 -12.35 -2.69 -8.30
CA VAL A 322 -12.55 -1.88 -9.53
C VAL A 322 -11.42 -0.89 -9.74
N ILE A 323 -10.88 -0.30 -8.68
CA ILE A 323 -9.66 0.54 -8.74
C ILE A 323 -8.50 -0.24 -9.34
N LEU A 324 -8.26 -1.46 -8.86
CA LEU A 324 -7.20 -2.32 -9.37
C LEU A 324 -7.44 -2.74 -10.83
N GLN A 325 -8.68 -3.05 -11.20
CA GLN A 325 -9.05 -3.40 -12.58
C GLN A 325 -8.86 -2.23 -13.55
N LEU A 326 -9.20 -1.01 -13.13
CA LEU A 326 -8.98 0.21 -13.92
C LEU A 326 -7.47 0.48 -14.11
N GLN A 327 -6.68 0.31 -13.05
CA GLN A 327 -5.21 0.44 -13.12
C GLN A 327 -4.61 -0.62 -14.04
N ALA A 328 -4.97 -1.89 -13.88
CA ALA A 328 -4.53 -2.96 -14.77
C ALA A 328 -4.88 -2.63 -16.23
N ARG A 329 -6.12 -2.15 -16.50
CA ARG A 329 -6.51 -1.73 -17.85
C ARG A 329 -5.68 -0.59 -18.40
N TYR A 330 -5.34 0.40 -17.56
CA TYR A 330 -4.49 1.51 -17.93
C TYR A 330 -3.11 1.00 -18.41
N PHE A 331 -2.50 0.04 -17.73
CA PHE A 331 -1.19 -0.50 -18.12
C PHE A 331 -1.23 -1.47 -19.30
N VAL A 332 -2.30 -2.27 -19.46
CA VAL A 332 -2.44 -3.23 -20.59
C VAL A 332 -3.26 -2.66 -21.76
N HIS A 333 -3.31 -1.34 -21.89
CA HIS A 333 -4.13 -0.70 -22.90
C HIS A 333 -3.65 -1.04 -24.32
N HIS A 334 -4.59 -1.07 -25.26
CA HIS A 334 -4.29 -1.30 -26.67
C HIS A 334 -5.37 -0.66 -27.53
N GLY A 335 -4.98 0.39 -28.24
CA GLY A 335 -5.89 1.18 -29.09
C GLY A 335 -6.70 2.22 -28.35
N GLU A 336 -6.64 2.33 -27.01
CA GLU A 336 -7.16 3.49 -26.29
C GLU A 336 -6.54 4.81 -26.78
N THR A 337 -7.36 5.85 -26.89
CA THR A 337 -6.92 7.22 -27.15
C THR A 337 -6.37 7.88 -25.88
N ALA A 338 -5.63 8.98 -26.02
CA ALA A 338 -5.14 9.75 -24.87
C ALA A 338 -6.26 10.18 -23.91
N GLY A 339 -7.41 10.62 -24.43
CA GLY A 339 -8.57 11.00 -23.60
C GLY A 339 -9.21 9.80 -22.88
N GLU A 340 -9.14 8.61 -23.46
CA GLU A 340 -9.61 7.38 -22.82
C GLU A 340 -8.68 6.95 -21.67
N LEU A 341 -7.36 7.04 -21.87
CA LEU A 341 -6.36 6.79 -20.83
C LEU A 341 -6.46 7.81 -19.69
N GLU A 342 -6.68 9.08 -20.02
CA GLU A 342 -6.92 10.14 -19.04
C GLU A 342 -8.18 9.86 -18.21
N THR A 343 -9.27 9.39 -18.83
CA THR A 343 -10.46 8.95 -18.11
C THR A 343 -10.16 7.80 -17.15
N LEU A 344 -9.48 6.74 -17.60
CA LEU A 344 -9.11 5.61 -16.73
C LEU A 344 -8.29 6.08 -15.51
N ALA A 345 -7.26 6.90 -15.74
CA ALA A 345 -6.40 7.40 -14.67
C ALA A 345 -7.15 8.33 -13.70
N LYS A 346 -7.98 9.26 -14.21
CA LYS A 346 -8.81 10.14 -13.37
C LYS A 346 -9.80 9.34 -12.53
N THR A 347 -10.45 8.34 -13.11
CA THR A 347 -11.38 7.48 -12.36
C THR A 347 -10.67 6.78 -11.21
N VAL A 348 -9.48 6.22 -11.42
CA VAL A 348 -8.66 5.61 -10.34
C VAL A 348 -8.37 6.63 -9.23
N LYS A 349 -7.80 7.79 -9.60
CA LYS A 349 -7.46 8.87 -8.64
C LYS A 349 -8.67 9.30 -7.82
N HIS A 350 -9.82 9.46 -8.46
CA HIS A 350 -11.01 9.98 -7.82
C HIS A 350 -11.78 8.91 -7.03
N LEU A 351 -11.76 7.64 -7.42
CA LEU A 351 -12.25 6.55 -6.57
C LEU A 351 -11.44 6.50 -5.26
N MET A 352 -10.12 6.68 -5.31
CA MET A 352 -9.31 6.76 -4.08
C MET A 352 -9.65 8.01 -3.25
N ASN A 353 -9.66 9.19 -3.86
CA ASN A 353 -9.77 10.46 -3.15
C ASN A 353 -11.19 10.81 -2.68
N TRP A 354 -12.22 10.41 -3.42
CA TRP A 354 -13.61 10.81 -3.19
C TRP A 354 -14.51 9.68 -2.73
N VAL A 355 -14.09 8.41 -2.88
CA VAL A 355 -14.85 7.26 -2.38
C VAL A 355 -14.11 6.57 -1.25
N MET A 356 -12.96 5.94 -1.51
CA MET A 356 -12.25 5.12 -0.52
C MET A 356 -11.84 5.89 0.73
N ARG A 357 -11.32 7.12 0.57
CA ARG A 357 -10.95 8.02 1.67
C ARG A 357 -12.05 8.21 2.70
N TYR A 358 -13.31 8.22 2.26
CA TYR A 358 -14.47 8.45 3.12
C TYR A 358 -15.17 7.14 3.50
N LEU A 359 -15.13 6.13 2.63
CA LEU A 359 -15.71 4.82 2.88
C LEU A 359 -14.95 4.03 3.95
N GLY A 360 -13.61 4.09 3.97
CA GLY A 360 -12.79 3.43 4.99
C GLY A 360 -13.15 3.86 6.42
N PRO A 361 -13.23 5.17 6.72
CA PRO A 361 -13.72 5.67 8.00
C PRO A 361 -15.14 5.26 8.36
N VAL A 362 -16.03 5.13 7.38
CA VAL A 362 -17.38 4.60 7.62
C VAL A 362 -17.27 3.16 8.11
N VAL A 363 -16.50 2.30 7.43
CA VAL A 363 -16.28 0.90 7.84
C VAL A 363 -15.79 0.81 9.30
N THR A 364 -14.77 1.60 9.66
CA THR A 364 -14.19 1.60 11.04
C THR A 364 -15.11 2.10 12.14
N SER A 365 -16.27 2.67 11.80
CA SER A 365 -17.30 3.07 12.76
C SER A 365 -18.38 2.01 12.98
N LEU A 366 -18.39 0.94 12.16
CA LEU A 366 -19.42 -0.08 12.17
C LEU A 366 -19.03 -1.27 13.04
N PRO A 367 -19.98 -1.86 13.78
CA PRO A 367 -19.71 -2.95 14.71
C PRO A 367 -19.27 -4.22 13.97
N VAL A 368 -18.37 -5.00 14.55
CA VAL A 368 -18.06 -6.34 14.01
C VAL A 368 -19.29 -7.24 14.05
N GLY A 369 -19.99 -7.19 15.18
CA GLY A 369 -21.05 -8.13 15.46
C GLY A 369 -21.40 -8.29 16.93
N SER A 370 -22.47 -9.04 17.19
CA SER A 370 -22.97 -9.29 18.55
C SER A 370 -21.97 -10.07 19.42
N ALA A 371 -21.10 -10.87 18.82
CA ALA A 371 -20.05 -11.62 19.50
C ALA A 371 -18.91 -10.75 20.03
N PHE A 372 -18.77 -9.52 19.53
CA PHE A 372 -17.69 -8.58 19.90
C PHE A 372 -18.26 -7.21 20.33
N PRO A 373 -18.98 -7.14 21.48
CA PRO A 373 -19.59 -5.89 21.92
C PRO A 373 -18.58 -4.76 22.07
N GLY A 374 -18.87 -3.62 21.44
CA GLY A 374 -18.02 -2.43 21.49
C GLY A 374 -16.82 -2.43 20.55
N GLN A 375 -16.57 -3.51 19.80
CA GLN A 375 -15.54 -3.56 18.78
C GLN A 375 -16.12 -3.19 17.40
N THR A 376 -15.33 -2.46 16.62
CA THR A 376 -15.62 -2.14 15.22
C THR A 376 -14.67 -2.90 14.28
N THR A 377 -14.95 -2.90 12.97
CA THR A 377 -14.09 -3.56 11.97
C THR A 377 -13.42 -2.56 11.04
N GLY A 378 -12.23 -2.88 10.56
CA GLY A 378 -11.62 -2.17 9.43
C GLY A 378 -11.85 -2.90 8.10
N PRO A 379 -11.54 -2.26 6.96
CA PRO A 379 -11.60 -2.92 5.67
C PRO A 379 -10.44 -3.91 5.49
N ALA A 380 -10.73 -5.17 5.19
CA ALA A 380 -9.70 -6.19 4.99
C ALA A 380 -9.03 -6.16 3.60
N PHE A 381 -9.45 -5.24 2.71
CA PHE A 381 -8.99 -5.17 1.31
C PHE A 381 -9.03 -6.54 0.61
N GLU A 382 -10.09 -7.33 0.85
CA GLU A 382 -10.20 -8.67 0.28
C GLU A 382 -10.37 -8.58 -1.23
N MET A 383 -9.53 -9.32 -1.97
CA MET A 383 -9.69 -9.53 -3.41
C MET A 383 -10.29 -10.92 -3.66
N VAL A 384 -11.40 -10.97 -4.36
CA VAL A 384 -12.07 -12.21 -4.75
C VAL A 384 -11.44 -12.75 -6.03
N ARG A 385 -10.89 -13.96 -5.97
CA ARG A 385 -10.20 -14.56 -7.12
C ARG A 385 -11.18 -15.15 -8.16
N PRO A 386 -10.95 -14.95 -9.47
CA PRO A 386 -9.93 -14.08 -10.05
C PRO A 386 -10.33 -12.59 -9.95
N ALA A 387 -9.47 -11.76 -9.36
CA ALA A 387 -9.75 -10.33 -9.18
C ALA A 387 -9.58 -9.55 -10.51
N PHE A 388 -8.70 -10.04 -11.39
CA PHE A 388 -8.37 -9.45 -12.68
C PHE A 388 -8.88 -10.33 -13.82
N PHE A 389 -10.16 -10.19 -14.15
CA PHE A 389 -10.80 -10.95 -15.24
C PHE A 389 -11.11 -10.11 -16.49
N VAL A 390 -10.75 -8.82 -16.46
CA VAL A 390 -11.00 -7.89 -17.57
C VAL A 390 -10.04 -8.21 -18.72
N LEU A 391 -10.58 -8.51 -19.90
CA LEU A 391 -9.79 -8.84 -21.09
C LEU A 391 -8.98 -7.63 -21.59
N PRO A 392 -7.87 -7.85 -22.34
CA PRO A 392 -7.15 -6.76 -23.00
C PRO A 392 -7.93 -6.11 -24.15
N HIS A 393 -9.08 -6.68 -24.54
CA HIS A 393 -9.93 -6.19 -25.61
C HIS A 393 -10.71 -4.95 -25.15
N ARG A 394 -10.26 -3.78 -25.64
CA ARG A 394 -10.75 -2.43 -25.28
C ARG A 394 -12.28 -2.34 -25.10
N ASP A 395 -13.09 -2.79 -26.06
CA ASP A 395 -14.56 -2.62 -25.95
C ASP A 395 -15.22 -3.52 -24.90
N ALA A 396 -14.76 -4.76 -24.78
CA ALA A 396 -15.27 -5.67 -23.75
C ALA A 396 -14.88 -5.16 -22.35
N ALA A 397 -13.63 -4.73 -22.19
CA ALA A 397 -13.12 -4.23 -20.94
C ALA A 397 -13.88 -3.02 -20.42
N TRP A 398 -14.06 -2.01 -21.27
CA TRP A 398 -14.74 -0.77 -20.90
C TRP A 398 -16.22 -1.00 -20.55
N LYS A 399 -16.91 -1.92 -21.24
CA LYS A 399 -18.29 -2.29 -20.91
C LYS A 399 -18.38 -2.92 -19.51
N ILE A 400 -17.47 -3.83 -19.17
CA ILE A 400 -17.41 -4.46 -17.85
C ILE A 400 -17.12 -3.41 -16.76
N LEU A 401 -16.11 -2.56 -16.96
CA LEU A 401 -15.73 -1.52 -15.99
C LEU A 401 -16.89 -0.54 -15.75
N ARG A 402 -17.60 -0.13 -16.80
CA ARG A 402 -18.81 0.69 -16.69
C ARG A 402 -19.93 -0.02 -15.92
N GLU A 403 -20.19 -1.29 -16.22
CA GLU A 403 -21.21 -2.09 -15.51
C GLU A 403 -20.89 -2.21 -14.03
N ARG A 404 -19.62 -2.49 -13.71
CA ARG A 404 -19.10 -2.55 -12.35
C ARG A 404 -19.34 -1.23 -11.60
N LEU A 405 -18.95 -0.09 -12.17
CA LEU A 405 -19.16 1.22 -11.55
C LEU A 405 -20.64 1.53 -11.30
N ASN A 406 -21.52 1.25 -12.26
CA ASN A 406 -22.97 1.39 -12.08
C ASN A 406 -23.51 0.51 -10.95
N ARG A 407 -23.04 -0.75 -10.87
CA ARG A 407 -23.45 -1.67 -9.80
C ARG A 407 -23.01 -1.16 -8.43
N LEU A 408 -21.78 -0.65 -8.31
CA LEU A 408 -21.28 -0.07 -7.07
C LEU A 408 -22.06 1.19 -6.67
N GLY A 409 -22.35 2.07 -7.63
CA GLY A 409 -23.23 3.24 -7.44
C GLY A 409 -24.61 2.84 -6.88
N SER A 410 -25.26 1.84 -7.49
CA SER A 410 -26.55 1.33 -7.03
C SER A 410 -26.52 0.78 -5.61
N VAL A 411 -25.48 0.02 -5.25
CA VAL A 411 -25.35 -0.53 -3.90
C VAL A 411 -25.08 0.57 -2.87
N ALA A 412 -24.24 1.56 -3.19
CA ALA A 412 -23.98 2.70 -2.32
C ALA A 412 -25.23 3.56 -2.10
N ASP A 413 -26.00 3.81 -3.16
CA ASP A 413 -27.27 4.55 -3.09
C ASP A 413 -28.30 3.82 -2.21
N GLU A 414 -28.46 2.51 -2.41
CA GLU A 414 -29.31 1.67 -1.55
C GLU A 414 -28.90 1.76 -0.07
N LEU A 415 -27.60 1.64 0.23
CA LEU A 415 -27.08 1.72 1.59
C LEU A 415 -27.22 3.13 2.20
N SER A 416 -27.23 4.18 1.39
CA SER A 416 -27.36 5.57 1.85
C SER A 416 -28.72 5.88 2.50
N HIS A 417 -29.72 5.03 2.28
CA HIS A 417 -31.03 5.16 2.91
C HIS A 417 -31.00 4.79 4.40
N GLU A 418 -29.96 4.09 4.86
CA GLU A 418 -29.72 3.90 6.29
C GLU A 418 -29.24 5.22 6.91
N ARG A 419 -29.88 5.65 8.01
CA ARG A 419 -29.65 6.98 8.59
C ARG A 419 -28.18 7.25 8.94
N SER A 420 -27.44 6.23 9.37
CA SER A 420 -26.02 6.32 9.72
C SER A 420 -25.08 6.32 8.51
N LEU A 421 -25.59 6.05 7.30
CA LEU A 421 -24.82 5.87 6.08
C LEU A 421 -25.18 6.88 4.97
N ALA A 422 -25.89 7.96 5.29
CA ALA A 422 -26.33 8.97 4.31
C ALA A 422 -25.18 9.51 3.43
N ALA A 423 -23.95 9.58 3.96
CA ALA A 423 -22.76 9.99 3.21
C ALA A 423 -22.42 9.09 2.01
N LEU A 424 -22.93 7.85 1.95
CA LEU A 424 -22.75 6.96 0.81
C LEU A 424 -23.48 7.43 -0.45
N GLY A 425 -24.49 8.31 -0.32
CA GLY A 425 -25.22 8.87 -1.47
C GLY A 425 -24.34 9.72 -2.37
N ASP A 426 -23.46 10.55 -1.80
CA ASP A 426 -22.50 11.36 -2.57
C ASP A 426 -21.48 10.47 -3.29
N MET A 427 -21.06 9.38 -2.65
CA MET A 427 -20.17 8.38 -3.25
C MET A 427 -20.87 7.63 -4.40
N ALA A 428 -22.16 7.33 -4.25
CA ALA A 428 -22.97 6.73 -5.30
C ALA A 428 -23.04 7.64 -6.53
N HIS A 429 -23.35 8.93 -6.33
CA HIS A 429 -23.39 9.92 -7.40
C HIS A 429 -22.04 10.00 -8.14
N THR A 430 -20.93 9.99 -7.38
CA THR A 430 -19.58 9.98 -7.93
C THR A 430 -19.33 8.76 -8.83
N MET A 431 -19.68 7.56 -8.38
CA MET A 431 -19.50 6.33 -9.16
C MET A 431 -20.39 6.28 -10.42
N TYR A 432 -21.62 6.79 -10.35
CA TYR A 432 -22.46 6.96 -11.54
C TYR A 432 -21.85 7.94 -12.54
N GLY A 433 -21.24 9.02 -12.07
CA GLY A 433 -20.50 9.97 -12.91
C GLY A 433 -19.41 9.29 -13.71
N PHE A 434 -18.55 8.50 -13.05
CA PHE A 434 -17.49 7.76 -13.73
C PHE A 434 -18.02 6.72 -14.71
N ALA A 435 -19.11 6.03 -14.38
CA ALA A 435 -19.77 5.14 -15.33
C ALA A 435 -20.29 5.91 -16.56
N GLY A 436 -20.81 7.12 -16.36
CA GLY A 436 -21.20 8.03 -17.44
C GLY A 436 -20.02 8.42 -18.34
N ASP A 437 -18.88 8.77 -17.76
CA ASP A 437 -17.67 9.12 -18.51
C ASP A 437 -17.19 7.96 -19.41
N LEU A 438 -17.20 6.74 -18.88
CA LEU A 438 -16.88 5.54 -19.67
C LEU A 438 -17.91 5.31 -20.81
N ASP A 439 -19.18 5.60 -20.55
CA ASP A 439 -20.26 5.44 -21.53
C ASP A 439 -20.16 6.45 -22.69
N VAL A 440 -19.69 7.67 -22.43
CA VAL A 440 -19.43 8.69 -23.46
C VAL A 440 -18.40 8.15 -24.48
N HIS A 441 -17.29 7.61 -24.00
CA HIS A 441 -16.26 7.01 -24.87
C HIS A 441 -16.79 5.80 -25.64
N LEU A 442 -17.53 4.90 -24.97
CA LEU A 442 -18.14 3.73 -25.62
C LEU A 442 -19.10 4.13 -26.75
N LYS A 443 -19.90 5.19 -26.58
CA LYS A 443 -20.81 5.69 -27.62
C LYS A 443 -20.07 6.35 -28.77
N ALA A 444 -19.00 7.10 -28.48
CA ALA A 444 -18.17 7.73 -29.51
C ALA A 444 -17.56 6.68 -30.45
N ARG A 445 -17.10 5.54 -29.93
CA ARG A 445 -16.56 4.42 -30.73
C ARG A 445 -17.54 3.76 -31.70
N VAL A 446 -18.84 3.80 -31.40
CA VAL A 446 -19.87 3.23 -32.28
C VAL A 446 -20.25 4.21 -33.40
N SER A 447 -19.97 5.50 -33.20
CA SER A 447 -20.40 6.59 -34.08
C SER A 447 -19.33 7.03 -35.08
N GLY A 448 -18.07 6.65 -34.87
CA GLY A 448 -16.92 6.89 -35.76
C GLY A 448 -16.40 5.59 -36.34
#